data_AF-A0AAD7X3Y0-F1
#
_entry.id   AF-A0AAD7X3Y0-F1
#
_cell.length_a   1.000
_cell.length_b   1.000
_cell.length_c   1.000
_cell.angle_alpha   90.00
_cell.angle_beta   90.00
_cell.angle_gamma   90.00
#
_symmetry.space_group_name_H-M   'P 1'
#
loop_
_entity.id
_entity.type
_entity.pdbx_description
1 polymer ?
#
loop_
_entity_poly.entity_id
_entity_poly.type
_entity_poly.pdbx_seq_one_letter_code
_entity_poly.pdbx_strand_id
1 'polypeptide(L)'
;MSETVTTAAPSTSASTKNASKPRKRFVGSKSATPSKPGYSPALANQIPQDILNDAQLNAAIKQLPSNYSFELHKTIHHIRKNQAKMVALQMPEGLQMFACTIADIIERFTTALTVIMGDVTYGACCIDDYTAVALGCDMLIHYGHSCLVPIDQTTIKTLYIFVEIAIDSSHLLQSIRLNFPSDRQRFRESLLDEEEESVKIPVGRPLTRGGHLRIEGPDSTDESSSAEQPSHSQPGPSSSSEPTRLALVSTIQFVAALSRLKDDLSVEHNDPNDPVTPAGLITESNGLHDEVLQTLGRPRLWTGRYDVTIPRSKPLSPGEILGCTAPQLSDVDALLYLGDGRFHLESIMIANPDVPAFRYDPYSKKLTRERYNHVEMRTVRDEAVQTARRSITSYTSHSSDTSLSTASPTEPPMWGVVLGTLGRQGSFKQLRAITQQLAGAPTPIPYMPILLSELSPAKLALFNPHLAAFVQTSCPRLSIDWGYAFEKPLLSPYETAVAVGKAVGWMAEGEGDTKERARKGGVYPMDFYTAGSPWAVARTKAMY
;
A
#
# COMPACT_ATOMS: atom_id res chain seq x y z
N MET A 1 29.19 -62.64 -0.50
CA MET A 1 30.53 -62.18 -0.92
C MET A 1 30.43 -60.66 -1.12
N SER A 2 30.41 -59.82 -0.09
CA SER A 2 30.94 -59.92 1.28
C SER A 2 32.46 -59.96 1.34
N GLU A 3 33.07 -58.80 1.67
CA GLU A 3 34.17 -58.70 2.64
C GLU A 3 34.28 -57.25 3.17
N THR A 4 34.73 -57.07 4.42
CA THR A 4 34.67 -55.79 5.17
C THR A 4 35.73 -55.69 6.28
N VAL A 5 36.59 -54.66 6.22
CA VAL A 5 37.58 -54.17 7.23
C VAL A 5 37.81 -52.66 6.90
N THR A 6 37.98 -51.63 7.75
CA THR A 6 38.43 -51.38 9.15
C THR A 6 39.95 -51.54 9.37
N THR A 7 40.69 -50.73 10.16
CA THR A 7 40.43 -49.54 11.02
C THR A 7 41.77 -48.73 11.15
N ALA A 8 41.92 -47.50 11.68
CA ALA A 8 41.03 -46.55 12.36
C ALA A 8 41.38 -45.05 12.04
N ALA A 9 42.15 -44.36 12.90
CA ALA A 9 42.46 -42.92 12.86
C ALA A 9 43.80 -42.58 13.55
N PRO A 10 44.32 -41.34 13.42
CA PRO A 10 44.29 -40.37 14.53
C PRO A 10 43.81 -38.97 14.06
N SER A 11 43.08 -38.11 14.80
CA SER A 11 43.33 -37.46 16.12
C SER A 11 44.63 -36.61 16.17
N THR A 12 44.68 -35.37 16.67
CA THR A 12 43.66 -34.39 17.14
C THR A 12 44.31 -33.01 17.30
N SER A 13 43.67 -31.91 16.90
CA SER A 13 43.86 -30.59 17.55
C SER A 13 42.75 -29.60 17.15
N ALA A 14 41.87 -29.23 18.07
CA ALA A 14 40.88 -28.18 17.84
C ALA A 14 41.48 -26.79 18.12
N SER A 15 41.18 -25.80 17.27
CA SER A 15 41.50 -24.38 17.52
C SER A 15 40.23 -23.54 17.36
N THR A 16 39.52 -23.33 18.46
CA THR A 16 38.32 -22.47 18.52
C THR A 16 38.68 -21.01 18.22
N LYS A 17 38.17 -20.44 17.13
CA LYS A 17 38.26 -19.00 16.84
C LYS A 17 36.86 -18.38 16.75
N ASN A 18 36.55 -17.62 17.79
CA ASN A 18 35.34 -16.86 18.09
C ASN A 18 34.46 -16.45 16.90
N ALA A 19 33.16 -16.76 16.99
CA ALA A 19 32.13 -16.20 16.12
C ALA A 19 32.06 -14.66 16.29
N SER A 20 32.32 -13.92 15.21
CA SER A 20 32.21 -12.45 15.21
C SER A 20 30.74 -12.03 15.23
N LYS A 21 30.38 -11.19 16.22
CA LYS A 21 29.02 -10.71 16.53
C LYS A 21 28.24 -10.22 15.29
N PRO A 22 26.90 -10.42 15.23
CA PRO A 22 26.08 -9.92 14.14
C PRO A 22 26.18 -8.38 14.03
N ARG A 23 26.23 -7.88 12.79
CA ARG A 23 26.29 -6.43 12.53
C ARG A 23 25.04 -5.74 13.07
N LYS A 24 25.23 -4.62 13.78
CA LYS A 24 24.16 -3.90 14.47
C LYS A 24 23.10 -3.37 13.51
N ARG A 25 21.83 -3.56 13.89
CA ARG A 25 20.64 -2.91 13.34
C ARG A 25 20.82 -1.38 13.39
N PHE A 26 20.66 -0.70 12.27
CA PHE A 26 20.78 0.76 12.19
C PHE A 26 19.64 1.42 12.98
N VAL A 27 20.01 2.32 13.90
CA VAL A 27 19.11 3.22 14.63
C VAL A 27 19.64 4.63 14.34
N GLY A 28 18.77 5.51 13.84
CA GLY A 28 19.20 6.83 13.36
C GLY A 28 19.57 7.79 14.49
N SER A 29 20.46 8.74 14.19
CA SER A 29 20.76 9.84 15.10
C SER A 29 21.21 11.13 14.39
N LYS A 30 20.26 12.07 14.31
CA LYS A 30 20.42 13.54 14.41
C LYS A 30 21.20 14.33 13.33
N SER A 31 20.68 15.55 13.11
CA SER A 31 21.23 16.67 12.32
C SER A 31 21.76 16.36 10.92
N ALA A 32 20.89 16.55 9.92
CA ALA A 32 21.29 16.75 8.52
C ALA A 32 20.78 18.12 8.03
N THR A 33 21.70 19.01 7.67
CA THR A 33 21.43 20.26 6.95
C THR A 33 20.77 19.92 5.60
N PRO A 34 19.79 20.70 5.09
CA PRO A 34 18.99 20.31 3.92
C PRO A 34 19.84 20.02 2.67
N SER A 35 19.90 18.74 2.30
CA SER A 35 20.48 18.29 1.04
C SER A 35 19.53 18.58 -0.13
N LYS A 36 20.11 18.89 -1.29
CA LYS A 36 19.39 18.99 -2.57
C LYS A 36 18.62 17.70 -2.88
N PRO A 37 17.55 17.72 -3.70
CA PRO A 37 16.87 16.51 -4.14
C PRO A 37 17.85 15.56 -4.84
N GLY A 38 17.84 14.29 -4.41
CA GLY A 38 18.71 13.23 -4.93
C GLY A 38 19.74 12.71 -3.92
N TYR A 39 19.75 11.38 -3.76
CA TYR A 39 20.66 10.54 -2.96
C TYR A 39 20.61 10.64 -1.43
N SER A 40 20.45 9.47 -0.80
CA SER A 40 20.95 9.23 0.55
C SER A 40 22.48 9.07 0.52
N PRO A 41 23.23 9.59 1.51
CA PRO A 41 24.71 9.55 1.50
C PRO A 41 25.30 8.14 1.38
N ALA A 42 24.64 7.14 1.99
CA ALA A 42 25.06 5.74 1.95
C ALA A 42 24.98 5.10 0.55
N LEU A 43 24.18 5.67 -0.36
CA LEU A 43 24.04 5.20 -1.75
C LEU A 43 25.00 5.95 -2.69
N ALA A 44 25.17 7.27 -2.49
CA ALA A 44 26.18 8.05 -3.21
C ALA A 44 27.60 7.50 -3.00
N ASN A 45 27.92 7.06 -1.77
CA ASN A 45 29.20 6.42 -1.42
C ASN A 45 29.48 5.07 -2.13
N GLN A 46 28.53 4.53 -2.90
CA GLN A 46 28.71 3.31 -3.70
C GLN A 46 28.83 3.59 -5.20
N ILE A 47 28.60 4.84 -5.64
CA ILE A 47 28.67 5.23 -7.05
C ILE A 47 30.03 5.91 -7.31
N PRO A 48 30.79 5.47 -8.34
CA PRO A 48 32.03 6.10 -8.74
C PRO A 48 31.89 7.60 -9.04
N GLN A 49 32.87 8.39 -8.58
CA GLN A 49 32.84 9.85 -8.68
C GLN A 49 32.95 10.38 -10.11
N ASP A 50 33.50 9.59 -11.05
CA ASP A 50 33.45 9.89 -12.48
C ASP A 50 32.01 9.94 -13.00
N ILE A 51 31.13 9.04 -12.55
CA ILE A 51 29.71 9.01 -12.94
C ILE A 51 28.95 10.16 -12.27
N LEU A 52 29.18 10.41 -10.98
CA LEU A 52 28.49 11.48 -10.25
C LEU A 52 28.84 12.88 -10.77
N ASN A 53 30.09 13.10 -11.20
CA ASN A 53 30.56 14.41 -11.66
C ASN A 53 30.61 14.55 -13.20
N ASP A 54 30.13 13.57 -13.98
CA ASP A 54 30.02 13.67 -15.44
C ASP A 54 29.08 14.83 -15.81
N ALA A 55 29.65 15.89 -16.38
CA ALA A 55 28.91 17.10 -16.74
C ALA A 55 27.89 16.87 -17.87
N GLN A 56 28.13 15.92 -18.77
CA GLN A 56 27.19 15.59 -19.85
C GLN A 56 26.04 14.74 -19.34
N LEU A 57 26.30 13.73 -18.50
CA LEU A 57 25.27 12.92 -17.87
C LEU A 57 24.37 13.80 -16.98
N ASN A 58 24.95 14.66 -16.16
CA ASN A 58 24.21 15.63 -15.35
C ASN A 58 23.47 16.70 -16.18
N ALA A 59 23.88 16.98 -17.42
CA ALA A 59 23.12 17.84 -18.33
C ALA A 59 21.94 17.11 -18.98
N ALA A 60 22.09 15.83 -19.33
CA ALA A 60 21.02 15.02 -19.89
C ALA A 60 19.94 14.67 -18.85
N ILE A 61 20.33 14.31 -17.62
CA ILE A 61 19.40 14.02 -16.51
C ILE A 61 18.49 15.23 -16.20
N LYS A 62 18.96 16.47 -16.39
CA LYS A 62 18.17 17.70 -16.19
C LYS A 62 17.01 17.90 -17.19
N GLN A 63 16.90 17.05 -18.22
CA GLN A 63 15.75 17.04 -19.13
C GLN A 63 14.53 16.34 -18.51
N LEU A 64 14.76 15.49 -17.49
CA LEU A 64 13.70 14.83 -16.73
C LEU A 64 13.19 15.75 -15.60
N PRO A 65 11.91 15.62 -15.17
CA PRO A 65 11.33 16.49 -14.17
C PRO A 65 12.04 16.36 -12.82
N SER A 66 12.57 17.47 -12.30
CA SER A 66 13.49 17.50 -11.16
C SER A 66 12.88 17.09 -9.81
N ASN A 67 11.55 16.92 -9.74
CA ASN A 67 10.86 16.40 -8.58
C ASN A 67 10.72 14.86 -8.58
N TYR A 68 11.17 14.15 -9.62
CA TYR A 68 11.15 12.68 -9.71
C TYR A 68 12.57 12.09 -9.65
N SER A 69 12.85 11.23 -8.67
CA SER A 69 14.17 10.63 -8.47
C SER A 69 14.37 9.35 -9.30
N PHE A 70 14.71 9.49 -10.58
CA PHE A 70 15.00 8.34 -11.49
C PHE A 70 16.34 7.63 -11.23
N GLU A 71 17.12 8.07 -10.22
CA GLU A 71 18.40 7.48 -9.78
C GLU A 71 19.41 7.15 -10.91
N LEU A 72 19.45 7.92 -12.01
CA LEU A 72 20.12 7.45 -13.23
C LEU A 72 21.64 7.20 -13.08
N HIS A 73 22.37 7.89 -12.20
CA HIS A 73 23.79 7.55 -11.94
C HIS A 73 23.97 6.13 -11.37
N LYS A 74 23.04 5.65 -10.53
CA LYS A 74 22.99 4.26 -10.01
C LYS A 74 22.70 3.28 -11.14
N THR A 75 21.77 3.62 -12.04
CA THR A 75 21.48 2.84 -13.26
C THR A 75 22.73 2.69 -14.14
N ILE A 76 23.36 3.80 -14.53
CA ILE A 76 24.59 3.80 -15.33
C ILE A 76 25.72 3.02 -14.62
N HIS A 77 25.89 3.19 -13.31
CA HIS A 77 26.85 2.41 -12.53
C HIS A 77 26.55 0.91 -12.57
N HIS A 78 25.30 0.49 -12.33
CA HIS A 78 24.93 -0.93 -12.30
C HIS A 78 25.06 -1.59 -13.68
N ILE A 79 24.71 -0.90 -14.78
CA ILE A 79 24.89 -1.41 -16.15
C ILE A 79 26.37 -1.61 -16.44
N ARG A 80 27.21 -0.57 -16.23
CA ARG A 80 28.68 -0.64 -16.41
C ARG A 80 29.31 -1.74 -15.56
N LYS A 81 28.97 -1.82 -14.28
CA LYS A 81 29.47 -2.81 -13.30
C LYS A 81 29.09 -4.26 -13.64
N ASN A 82 27.90 -4.46 -14.21
CA ASN A 82 27.45 -5.79 -14.64
C ASN A 82 27.89 -6.15 -16.08
N GLN A 83 28.54 -5.21 -16.77
CA GLN A 83 28.91 -5.29 -18.19
C GLN A 83 27.73 -5.56 -19.12
N ALA A 84 26.52 -5.15 -18.70
CA ALA A 84 25.26 -5.46 -19.35
C ALA A 84 25.20 -4.93 -20.80
N LYS A 85 24.49 -5.67 -21.66
CA LYS A 85 24.44 -5.47 -23.11
C LYS A 85 23.04 -5.24 -23.65
N MET A 86 22.01 -5.74 -22.97
CA MET A 86 20.62 -5.49 -23.35
C MET A 86 19.77 -5.32 -22.09
N VAL A 87 19.27 -4.10 -21.89
CA VAL A 87 18.64 -3.67 -20.64
C VAL A 87 17.16 -3.44 -20.85
N ALA A 88 16.32 -4.28 -20.24
CA ALA A 88 14.89 -4.06 -20.20
C ALA A 88 14.53 -2.90 -19.27
N LEU A 89 13.63 -2.02 -19.72
CA LEU A 89 13.10 -0.88 -18.96
C LEU A 89 11.60 -1.08 -18.75
N GLN A 90 11.19 -1.39 -17.52
CA GLN A 90 9.79 -1.58 -17.15
C GLN A 90 9.31 -0.43 -16.25
N MET A 91 8.20 0.19 -16.62
CA MET A 91 7.65 1.37 -15.97
C MET A 91 6.12 1.25 -15.86
N PRO A 92 5.49 1.76 -14.78
CA PRO A 92 4.05 2.03 -14.81
C PRO A 92 3.73 3.10 -15.86
N GLU A 93 2.49 3.09 -16.36
CA GLU A 93 1.96 3.98 -17.42
C GLU A 93 2.31 5.45 -17.20
N GLY A 94 2.08 5.98 -15.99
CA GLY A 94 2.40 7.37 -15.62
C GLY A 94 3.88 7.75 -15.60
N LEU A 95 4.80 6.79 -15.76
CA LEU A 95 6.24 7.03 -15.97
C LEU A 95 6.70 6.65 -17.39
N GLN A 96 5.90 5.91 -18.17
CA GLN A 96 6.24 5.43 -19.51
C GLN A 96 6.52 6.59 -20.50
N MET A 97 5.93 7.77 -20.26
CA MET A 97 6.23 9.00 -20.99
C MET A 97 7.71 9.45 -20.93
N PHE A 98 8.47 8.97 -19.94
CA PHE A 98 9.91 9.25 -19.81
C PHE A 98 10.80 8.13 -20.38
N ALA A 99 10.22 7.03 -20.84
CA ALA A 99 10.96 5.82 -21.20
C ALA A 99 11.98 6.06 -22.32
N CYS A 100 11.62 6.80 -23.38
CA CYS A 100 12.53 7.13 -24.48
C CYS A 100 13.70 8.03 -24.02
N THR A 101 13.44 9.08 -23.24
CA THR A 101 14.51 9.94 -22.69
C THR A 101 15.45 9.16 -21.77
N ILE A 102 14.92 8.21 -20.99
CA ILE A 102 15.71 7.33 -20.12
C ILE A 102 16.53 6.32 -20.94
N ALA A 103 15.96 5.78 -22.02
CA ALA A 103 16.67 4.95 -23.00
C ALA A 103 17.83 5.72 -23.64
N ASP A 104 17.59 6.90 -24.23
CA ASP A 104 18.60 7.75 -24.85
C ASP A 104 19.79 8.04 -23.90
N ILE A 105 19.49 8.30 -22.61
CA ILE A 105 20.53 8.50 -21.58
C ILE A 105 21.31 7.21 -21.32
N ILE A 106 20.63 6.07 -21.19
CA ILE A 106 21.30 4.78 -20.93
C ILE A 106 22.19 4.37 -22.11
N GLU A 107 21.71 4.47 -23.34
CA GLU A 107 22.48 4.09 -24.54
C GLU A 107 23.66 5.05 -24.78
N ARG A 108 23.47 6.36 -24.58
CA ARG A 108 24.55 7.36 -24.70
C ARG A 108 25.68 7.18 -23.68
N PHE A 109 25.37 6.76 -22.45
CA PHE A 109 26.34 6.71 -21.35
C PHE A 109 26.78 5.28 -20.97
N THR A 110 26.40 4.26 -21.75
CA THR A 110 26.83 2.85 -21.58
C THR A 110 27.19 2.20 -22.92
N THR A 111 27.26 0.86 -22.98
CA THR A 111 27.34 0.09 -24.23
C THR A 111 26.18 -0.90 -24.34
N ALA A 112 25.07 -0.63 -23.65
CA ALA A 112 23.90 -1.48 -23.67
C ALA A 112 22.87 -0.91 -24.65
N LEU A 113 22.22 -1.80 -25.41
CA LEU A 113 20.94 -1.50 -26.05
C LEU A 113 19.84 -1.53 -24.98
N THR A 114 18.80 -0.72 -25.12
CA THR A 114 17.63 -0.73 -24.23
C THR A 114 16.41 -1.33 -24.91
N VAL A 115 15.53 -1.93 -24.10
CA VAL A 115 14.27 -2.49 -24.55
C VAL A 115 13.17 -1.96 -23.63
N ILE A 116 12.30 -1.09 -24.15
CA ILE A 116 11.17 -0.57 -23.38
C ILE A 116 10.08 -1.64 -23.32
N MET A 117 9.75 -2.09 -22.11
CA MET A 117 8.66 -3.04 -21.89
C MET A 117 7.33 -2.29 -22.08
N GLY A 118 6.60 -2.62 -23.14
CA GLY A 118 5.33 -1.97 -23.50
C GLY A 118 4.13 -2.38 -22.65
N ASP A 119 4.19 -3.57 -22.04
CA ASP A 119 3.05 -4.21 -21.36
C ASP A 119 2.67 -3.58 -20.00
N VAL A 120 1.40 -3.73 -19.65
CA VAL A 120 0.76 -3.12 -18.48
C VAL A 120 1.45 -3.49 -17.16
N THR A 121 1.99 -2.48 -16.46
CA THR A 121 2.73 -2.67 -15.21
C THR A 121 2.00 -1.99 -14.03
N TYR A 122 1.01 -2.68 -13.46
CA TYR A 122 0.16 -2.16 -12.38
C TYR A 122 0.83 -2.08 -10.98
N GLY A 123 2.04 -2.60 -10.82
CA GLY A 123 2.70 -2.65 -9.51
C GLY A 123 3.88 -3.61 -9.43
N ALA A 124 4.51 -3.67 -8.25
CA ALA A 124 5.67 -4.52 -7.94
C ALA A 124 5.49 -6.03 -8.26
N CYS A 125 4.25 -6.53 -8.20
CA CYS A 125 3.90 -7.90 -8.55
C CYS A 125 3.91 -8.18 -10.07
N CYS A 126 3.90 -7.14 -10.90
CA CYS A 126 3.89 -7.24 -12.37
C CYS A 126 5.29 -7.25 -12.98
N ILE A 127 6.36 -7.43 -12.18
CA ILE A 127 7.71 -7.54 -12.72
C ILE A 127 7.79 -8.63 -13.78
N ASP A 128 8.18 -8.26 -15.00
CA ASP A 128 8.26 -9.16 -16.14
C ASP A 128 9.71 -9.48 -16.49
N ASP A 129 10.31 -10.31 -15.66
CA ASP A 129 11.65 -10.84 -15.85
C ASP A 129 11.70 -12.02 -16.83
N TYR A 130 10.56 -12.68 -17.09
CA TYR A 130 10.47 -13.80 -18.03
C TYR A 130 10.52 -13.33 -19.49
N THR A 131 9.73 -12.32 -19.88
CA THR A 131 9.77 -11.78 -21.24
C THR A 131 11.10 -11.08 -21.51
N ALA A 132 11.66 -10.39 -20.51
CA ALA A 132 13.00 -9.80 -20.61
C ALA A 132 14.09 -10.87 -20.89
N VAL A 133 14.04 -12.03 -20.23
CA VAL A 133 14.90 -13.19 -20.58
C VAL A 133 14.66 -13.63 -22.03
N ALA A 134 13.40 -13.80 -22.43
CA ALA A 134 13.03 -14.31 -23.76
C ALA A 134 13.50 -13.38 -24.91
N LEU A 135 13.57 -12.07 -24.66
CA LEU A 135 14.10 -11.07 -25.60
C LEU A 135 15.65 -11.00 -25.61
N GLY A 136 16.33 -11.68 -24.69
CA GLY A 136 17.79 -11.67 -24.57
C GLY A 136 18.37 -10.59 -23.66
N CYS A 137 17.56 -9.97 -22.81
CA CYS A 137 18.04 -8.95 -21.85
C CYS A 137 18.84 -9.59 -20.71
N ASP A 138 19.99 -9.01 -20.37
CA ASP A 138 20.86 -9.46 -19.28
C ASP A 138 20.66 -8.67 -17.97
N MET A 139 19.86 -7.61 -18.02
CA MET A 139 19.45 -6.80 -16.87
C MET A 139 18.05 -6.20 -17.09
N LEU A 140 17.27 -6.06 -16.01
CA LEU A 140 15.96 -5.40 -16.01
C LEU A 140 15.95 -4.27 -14.98
N ILE A 141 15.43 -3.11 -15.37
CA ILE A 141 15.22 -1.97 -14.48
C ILE A 141 13.71 -1.74 -14.32
N HIS A 142 13.23 -1.89 -13.09
CA HIS A 142 11.82 -1.75 -12.74
C HIS A 142 11.61 -0.45 -11.95
N TYR A 143 10.84 0.47 -12.52
CA TYR A 143 10.61 1.81 -11.96
C TYR A 143 9.30 1.91 -11.18
N GLY A 144 9.25 2.83 -10.20
CA GLY A 144 8.04 3.30 -9.54
C GLY A 144 7.46 2.43 -8.43
N HIS A 145 8.00 1.22 -8.22
CA HIS A 145 7.49 0.24 -7.24
C HIS A 145 8.58 -0.38 -6.36
N SER A 146 8.19 -0.85 -5.17
CA SER A 146 9.05 -1.55 -4.22
C SER A 146 9.35 -3.00 -4.62
N CYS A 147 10.32 -3.63 -3.95
CA CYS A 147 10.71 -5.02 -4.19
C CYS A 147 9.75 -6.03 -3.52
N LEU A 148 8.47 -6.06 -3.92
CA LEU A 148 7.51 -7.08 -3.42
C LEU A 148 7.94 -8.50 -3.82
N VAL A 149 8.56 -8.64 -5.00
CA VAL A 149 9.29 -9.85 -5.41
C VAL A 149 10.74 -9.70 -4.98
N PRO A 150 11.31 -10.62 -4.18
CA PRO A 150 12.72 -10.61 -3.84
C PRO A 150 13.62 -10.84 -5.07
N ILE A 151 14.76 -10.16 -5.13
CA ILE A 151 15.69 -10.18 -6.28
C ILE A 151 16.35 -11.57 -6.45
N ASP A 152 16.40 -12.40 -5.40
CA ASP A 152 16.78 -13.82 -5.46
C ASP A 152 15.74 -14.72 -6.16
N GLN A 153 14.56 -14.19 -6.51
CA GLN A 153 13.49 -14.92 -7.21
C GLN A 153 13.32 -14.49 -8.67
N THR A 154 14.04 -13.45 -9.12
CA THR A 154 14.04 -13.01 -10.53
C THR A 154 15.05 -13.82 -11.35
N THR A 155 14.71 -14.14 -12.59
CA THR A 155 15.53 -14.95 -13.51
C THR A 155 16.71 -14.17 -14.10
N ILE A 156 16.69 -12.84 -14.00
CA ILE A 156 17.74 -11.90 -14.43
C ILE A 156 18.10 -10.92 -13.32
N LYS A 157 19.18 -10.17 -13.54
CA LYS A 157 19.63 -9.10 -12.66
C LYS A 157 18.62 -7.94 -12.67
N THR A 158 17.81 -7.83 -11.63
CA THR A 158 16.85 -6.75 -11.48
C THR A 158 17.41 -5.59 -10.65
N LEU A 159 17.23 -4.37 -11.15
CA LEU A 159 17.43 -3.11 -10.42
C LEU A 159 16.09 -2.42 -10.21
N TYR A 160 15.65 -2.31 -8.96
CA TYR A 160 14.48 -1.52 -8.60
C TYR A 160 14.88 -0.05 -8.37
N ILE A 161 14.15 0.87 -9.00
CA ILE A 161 14.22 2.32 -8.82
C ILE A 161 12.84 2.77 -8.31
N PHE A 162 12.76 3.22 -7.06
CA PHE A 162 11.45 3.49 -6.45
C PHE A 162 10.79 4.78 -6.95
N VAL A 163 11.59 5.70 -7.52
CA VAL A 163 11.15 7.02 -8.00
C VAL A 163 10.50 7.82 -6.87
N GLU A 164 11.31 8.23 -5.88
CA GLU A 164 10.91 9.18 -4.84
C GLU A 164 10.43 10.48 -5.49
N ILE A 165 9.26 10.98 -5.06
CA ILE A 165 8.64 12.20 -5.58
C ILE A 165 8.75 13.30 -4.52
N ALA A 166 9.42 14.39 -4.86
CA ALA A 166 9.56 15.56 -4.00
C ALA A 166 8.25 16.36 -3.94
N ILE A 167 7.83 16.72 -2.73
CA ILE A 167 6.58 17.46 -2.46
C ILE A 167 6.81 18.61 -1.49
N ASP A 168 5.82 19.50 -1.41
CA ASP A 168 5.80 20.63 -0.48
C ASP A 168 5.49 20.18 0.96
N SER A 169 6.54 19.81 1.71
CA SER A 169 6.43 19.35 3.09
C SER A 169 5.89 20.44 4.05
N SER A 170 6.14 21.71 3.76
CA SER A 170 5.65 22.83 4.58
C SER A 170 4.14 22.94 4.48
N HIS A 171 3.60 22.97 3.25
CA HIS A 171 2.16 23.01 3.03
C HIS A 171 1.47 21.76 3.59
N LEU A 172 2.07 20.57 3.47
CA LEU A 172 1.54 19.34 4.05
C LEU A 172 1.42 19.44 5.59
N LEU A 173 2.49 19.87 6.27
CA LEU A 173 2.49 20.08 7.73
C LEU A 173 1.45 21.12 8.16
N GLN A 174 1.40 22.26 7.47
CA GLN A 174 0.45 23.34 7.73
C GLN A 174 -1.00 22.90 7.47
N SER A 175 -1.25 22.09 6.45
CA SER A 175 -2.59 21.55 6.16
C SER A 175 -3.11 20.67 7.30
N ILE A 176 -2.23 19.85 7.88
CA ILE A 176 -2.61 18.99 9.01
C ILE A 176 -2.78 19.84 10.27
N ARG A 177 -1.80 20.70 10.61
CA ARG A 177 -1.86 21.59 11.78
C ARG A 177 -2.96 22.65 11.70
N LEU A 178 -3.56 22.90 10.54
CA LEU A 178 -4.75 23.77 10.43
C LEU A 178 -6.04 23.01 10.77
N ASN A 179 -6.17 21.76 10.29
CA ASN A 179 -7.45 21.03 10.32
C ASN A 179 -7.56 19.99 11.45
N PHE A 180 -6.47 19.66 12.15
CA PHE A 180 -6.42 18.59 13.16
C PHE A 180 -6.06 19.17 14.53
N PRO A 181 -7.01 19.33 15.47
CA PRO A 181 -6.71 19.61 16.86
C PRO A 181 -5.63 18.69 17.43
N SER A 182 -4.64 19.27 18.13
CA SER A 182 -3.56 18.51 18.77
C SER A 182 -4.00 17.79 20.05
N ASP A 183 -5.10 18.23 20.68
CA ASP A 183 -5.74 17.50 21.78
C ASP A 183 -6.74 16.45 21.24
N ARG A 184 -6.63 15.23 21.79
CA ARG A 184 -7.39 14.05 21.39
C ARG A 184 -8.88 14.12 21.68
N GLN A 185 -9.29 14.75 22.77
CA GLN A 185 -10.70 14.93 23.08
C GLN A 185 -11.31 15.90 22.08
N ARG A 186 -10.69 17.08 21.91
CA ARG A 186 -11.15 18.09 20.95
C ARG A 186 -11.19 17.57 19.52
N PHE A 187 -10.21 16.76 19.11
CA PHE A 187 -10.22 16.13 17.78
C PHE A 187 -11.46 15.25 17.56
N ARG A 188 -11.84 14.45 18.57
CA ARG A 188 -13.00 13.55 18.51
C ARG A 188 -14.32 14.32 18.53
N GLU A 189 -14.43 15.36 19.35
CA GLU A 189 -15.60 16.26 19.37
C GLU A 189 -15.79 16.93 18.00
N SER A 190 -14.73 17.52 17.45
CA SER A 190 -14.75 18.14 16.11
C SER A 190 -15.19 17.17 15.00
N LEU A 191 -14.77 15.90 15.09
CA LEU A 191 -15.16 14.86 14.13
C LEU A 191 -16.64 14.47 14.26
N LEU A 192 -17.17 14.40 15.48
CA LEU A 192 -18.58 14.09 15.72
C LEU A 192 -19.49 15.21 15.22
N ASP A 193 -19.11 16.47 15.43
CA ASP A 193 -19.81 17.64 14.90
C ASP A 193 -19.83 17.65 13.36
N GLU A 194 -18.70 17.32 12.69
CA GLU A 194 -18.67 17.14 11.23
C GLU A 194 -19.61 16.01 10.75
N GLU A 195 -19.66 14.88 11.45
CA GLU A 195 -20.53 13.77 11.05
C GLU A 195 -22.01 14.14 11.26
N GLU A 196 -22.37 14.81 12.35
CA GLU A 196 -23.70 15.38 12.59
C GLU A 196 -24.10 16.45 11.57
N GLU A 197 -23.23 17.42 11.24
CA GLU A 197 -23.49 18.40 10.17
C GLU A 197 -23.67 17.71 8.82
N SER A 198 -22.84 16.70 8.50
CA SER A 198 -22.92 16.00 7.21
C SER A 198 -24.20 15.18 7.01
N VAL A 199 -24.85 14.72 8.10
CA VAL A 199 -26.17 14.07 8.05
C VAL A 199 -27.31 15.06 7.79
N LYS A 200 -27.11 16.34 8.13
CA LYS A 200 -28.13 17.41 8.00
C LYS A 200 -28.21 18.01 6.58
N ILE A 201 -27.35 17.58 5.63
CA ILE A 201 -27.29 18.07 4.24
C ILE A 201 -28.08 17.15 3.29
N PRO A 202 -29.19 17.62 2.67
CA PRO A 202 -29.95 16.80 1.70
C PRO A 202 -29.21 16.57 0.38
N VAL A 203 -29.38 15.37 -0.19
CA VAL A 203 -28.84 15.00 -1.51
C VAL A 203 -29.39 15.93 -2.60
N GLY A 204 -28.50 16.45 -3.46
CA GLY A 204 -28.88 17.19 -4.67
C GLY A 204 -28.69 18.71 -4.64
N ARG A 205 -28.20 19.30 -3.54
CA ARG A 205 -27.78 20.72 -3.55
C ARG A 205 -26.38 20.91 -4.15
N PRO A 206 -26.12 22.01 -4.88
CA PRO A 206 -24.76 22.40 -5.27
C PRO A 206 -23.88 22.68 -4.05
N LEU A 207 -22.64 22.20 -4.09
CA LEU A 207 -21.63 22.46 -3.06
C LEU A 207 -21.11 23.90 -3.18
N THR A 208 -21.68 24.82 -2.40
CA THR A 208 -21.10 26.17 -2.18
C THR A 208 -19.81 26.08 -1.36
N ARG A 209 -19.05 27.19 -1.29
CA ARG A 209 -17.84 27.31 -0.45
C ARG A 209 -18.11 26.75 0.97
N GLY A 210 -17.24 25.86 1.44
CA GLY A 210 -17.36 25.17 2.76
C GLY A 210 -17.54 23.64 2.68
N GLY A 211 -17.71 23.05 1.49
CA GLY A 211 -17.96 21.60 1.33
C GLY A 211 -16.79 20.64 1.60
N HIS A 212 -15.63 21.13 2.08
CA HIS A 212 -14.48 20.36 2.57
C HIS A 212 -13.97 21.06 3.84
N LEU A 213 -13.43 20.28 4.80
CA LEU A 213 -12.74 20.66 6.06
C LEU A 213 -12.56 22.18 6.28
N ARG A 214 -13.11 22.70 7.39
CA ARG A 214 -13.07 24.14 7.72
C ARG A 214 -11.61 24.63 7.77
N ILE A 215 -11.28 25.55 6.86
CA ILE A 215 -9.98 26.24 6.78
C ILE A 215 -9.98 27.40 7.79
N GLU A 216 -10.29 27.08 9.05
CA GLU A 216 -10.40 28.00 10.18
C GLU A 216 -9.56 27.39 11.32
N GLY A 217 -8.57 28.15 11.80
CA GLY A 217 -7.64 27.70 12.84
C GLY A 217 -8.26 27.75 14.25
N PRO A 218 -7.50 27.40 15.30
CA PRO A 218 -7.96 27.54 16.68
C PRO A 218 -8.48 28.96 16.98
N ASP A 219 -9.67 29.02 17.57
CA ASP A 219 -10.35 30.25 17.96
C ASP A 219 -9.53 31.08 18.96
N SER A 220 -9.82 32.38 19.01
CA SER A 220 -9.03 33.35 19.78
C SER A 220 -9.08 33.17 21.30
N THR A 221 -10.00 32.36 21.81
CA THR A 221 -10.24 32.13 23.25
C THR A 221 -9.42 30.99 23.87
N ASP A 222 -8.94 30.04 23.06
CA ASP A 222 -8.78 28.66 23.55
C ASP A 222 -7.38 28.28 24.05
N GLU A 223 -6.37 29.12 23.80
CA GLU A 223 -5.04 28.97 24.41
C GLU A 223 -4.75 30.08 25.47
N SER A 224 -5.69 31.00 25.71
CA SER A 224 -5.51 32.16 26.60
C SER A 224 -6.47 32.18 27.80
N SER A 225 -6.48 31.12 28.61
CA SER A 225 -7.25 31.07 29.88
C SER A 225 -6.40 31.40 31.12
N SER A 226 -5.47 32.35 31.01
CA SER A 226 -4.70 32.88 32.14
C SER A 226 -5.47 34.00 32.86
N ALA A 227 -6.22 33.61 33.89
CA ALA A 227 -6.84 34.46 34.91
C ALA A 227 -7.96 35.44 34.49
N GLU A 228 -9.21 35.02 34.73
CA GLU A 228 -10.17 35.82 35.50
C GLU A 228 -11.12 34.87 36.28
N GLN A 229 -11.57 35.26 37.48
CA GLN A 229 -12.41 34.41 38.35
C GLN A 229 -13.88 34.84 38.35
N PRO A 230 -14.80 33.87 38.17
CA PRO A 230 -16.09 33.87 38.84
C PRO A 230 -16.21 32.66 39.79
N SER A 231 -16.80 32.87 40.97
CA SER A 231 -16.97 31.81 41.98
C SER A 231 -18.24 30.99 41.78
N HIS A 232 -18.12 29.67 41.52
CA HIS A 232 -18.70 28.57 42.33
C HIS A 232 -18.57 27.19 41.65
N SER A 233 -18.62 26.12 42.47
CA SER A 233 -18.56 24.69 42.13
C SER A 233 -17.30 24.17 41.40
N GLN A 234 -16.65 23.15 41.98
CA GLN A 234 -15.48 22.49 41.41
C GLN A 234 -15.87 21.27 40.54
N PRO A 235 -15.25 21.10 39.37
CA PRO A 235 -14.86 19.79 38.83
C PRO A 235 -13.49 19.34 39.39
N GLY A 236 -13.14 18.07 39.13
CA GLY A 236 -11.96 17.40 39.70
C GLY A 236 -10.59 17.77 39.09
N PRO A 237 -9.52 17.07 39.50
CA PRO A 237 -8.14 17.45 39.18
C PRO A 237 -7.76 17.17 37.72
N SER A 238 -7.16 18.18 37.08
CA SER A 238 -6.25 18.09 35.93
C SER A 238 -6.53 16.99 34.89
N SER A 239 -7.31 17.32 33.86
CA SER A 239 -7.27 16.57 32.60
C SER A 239 -5.87 16.69 31.99
N SER A 240 -5.13 15.58 31.94
CA SER A 240 -3.92 15.50 31.12
C SER A 240 -4.34 15.48 29.65
N SER A 241 -4.15 16.58 28.93
CA SER A 241 -4.35 16.63 27.48
C SER A 241 -3.57 15.49 26.82
N GLU A 242 -4.29 14.58 26.16
CA GLU A 242 -3.68 13.47 25.44
C GLU A 242 -3.47 13.94 24.00
N PRO A 243 -2.28 13.77 23.40
CA PRO A 243 -2.04 14.17 22.02
C PRO A 243 -2.87 13.32 21.05
N THR A 244 -3.48 13.97 20.06
CA THR A 244 -4.22 13.31 18.97
C THR A 244 -3.33 12.28 18.27
N ARG A 245 -3.82 11.05 18.15
CA ARG A 245 -3.00 9.93 17.66
C ARG A 245 -3.23 9.66 16.17
N LEU A 246 -2.16 9.76 15.38
CA LEU A 246 -2.20 9.69 13.92
C LEU A 246 -1.44 8.45 13.40
N ALA A 247 -2.04 7.73 12.47
CA ALA A 247 -1.36 6.75 11.63
C ALA A 247 -1.03 7.38 10.27
N LEU A 248 0.25 7.47 9.90
CA LEU A 248 0.67 7.98 8.59
C LEU A 248 1.01 6.84 7.62
N VAL A 249 0.42 6.86 6.42
CA VAL A 249 0.70 5.88 5.34
C VAL A 249 0.81 6.53 3.96
N SER A 250 1.40 5.82 3.01
CA SER A 250 1.59 6.27 1.62
C SER A 250 1.92 5.11 0.68
N THR A 251 2.11 5.41 -0.61
CA THR A 251 2.83 4.53 -1.54
C THR A 251 4.35 4.69 -1.37
N ILE A 252 5.15 3.81 -1.98
CA ILE A 252 6.63 3.86 -1.91
C ILE A 252 7.22 5.21 -2.35
N GLN A 253 6.52 5.96 -3.20
CA GLN A 253 7.00 7.20 -3.82
C GLN A 253 7.13 8.37 -2.84
N PHE A 254 6.38 8.38 -1.72
CA PHE A 254 6.39 9.48 -0.75
C PHE A 254 6.79 9.07 0.68
N VAL A 255 7.23 7.82 0.94
CA VAL A 255 7.60 7.37 2.30
C VAL A 255 8.69 8.23 2.97
N ALA A 256 9.56 8.86 2.16
CA ALA A 256 10.58 9.79 2.66
C ALA A 256 9.97 11.11 3.19
N ALA A 257 8.95 11.65 2.51
CA ALA A 257 8.20 12.82 2.98
C ALA A 257 7.31 12.47 4.19
N LEU A 258 6.71 11.28 4.18
CA LEU A 258 5.94 10.72 5.30
C LEU A 258 6.76 10.65 6.60
N SER A 259 8.03 10.22 6.51
CA SER A 259 8.93 10.18 7.66
C SER A 259 9.29 11.57 8.20
N ARG A 260 9.42 12.59 7.33
CA ARG A 260 9.65 13.98 7.78
C ARG A 260 8.43 14.52 8.50
N LEU A 261 7.25 14.39 7.88
CA LEU A 261 5.97 14.80 8.45
C LEU A 261 5.75 14.20 9.85
N LYS A 262 6.08 12.91 10.04
CA LYS A 262 6.01 12.29 11.37
C LYS A 262 6.86 13.04 12.39
N ASP A 263 8.12 13.33 12.07
CA ASP A 263 9.05 13.98 12.99
C ASP A 263 8.66 15.45 13.24
N ASP A 264 8.13 16.16 12.24
CA ASP A 264 7.62 17.54 12.33
C ASP A 264 6.28 17.66 13.11
N LEU A 265 5.47 16.60 13.15
CA LEU A 265 4.27 16.49 13.99
C LEU A 265 4.57 15.97 15.42
N SER A 266 5.70 15.28 15.60
CA SER A 266 6.14 14.75 16.92
C SER A 266 6.70 15.84 17.86
N VAL A 267 6.80 17.08 17.40
CA VAL A 267 7.32 18.24 18.15
C VAL A 267 6.27 19.35 18.28
N GLU A 268 6.43 20.23 19.26
CA GLU A 268 5.68 21.50 19.30
C GLU A 268 6.09 22.38 18.12
N HIS A 269 5.12 23.08 17.53
CA HIS A 269 5.32 23.97 16.40
C HIS A 269 5.24 25.43 16.86
N ASN A 270 6.40 26.05 16.94
CA ASN A 270 6.51 27.50 17.14
C ASN A 270 6.05 28.19 15.84
N ASP A 271 4.89 28.85 15.85
CA ASP A 271 4.57 29.81 14.80
C ASP A 271 5.53 31.01 14.95
N PRO A 272 6.31 31.39 13.92
CA PRO A 272 7.21 32.56 14.00
C PRO A 272 6.52 33.90 14.28
N ASN A 273 5.17 33.94 14.25
CA ASN A 273 4.33 35.12 14.40
C ASN A 273 3.47 35.08 15.68
N ASP A 274 3.66 34.08 16.55
CA ASP A 274 3.02 34.05 17.88
C ASP A 274 3.46 35.27 18.72
N PRO A 275 2.52 36.13 19.20
CA PRO A 275 2.84 37.37 19.90
C PRO A 275 3.67 37.25 21.19
N VAL A 276 3.93 36.02 21.67
CA VAL A 276 4.70 35.74 22.88
C VAL A 276 6.23 35.81 22.64
N THR A 277 6.69 35.86 21.38
CA THR A 277 8.13 35.90 21.05
C THR A 277 8.74 37.29 21.34
N PRO A 278 9.76 37.43 22.23
CA PRO A 278 10.36 38.73 22.53
C PRO A 278 11.06 39.33 21.29
N ALA A 279 10.66 40.55 20.90
CA ALA A 279 11.14 41.20 19.69
C ALA A 279 12.66 41.45 19.69
N GLY A 280 13.39 40.68 18.89
CA GLY A 280 14.84 40.82 18.72
C GLY A 280 15.29 40.41 17.31
N LEU A 281 16.04 41.30 16.65
CA LEU A 281 16.67 41.11 15.33
C LEU A 281 15.70 40.88 14.15
N ILE A 282 15.02 41.97 13.75
CA ILE A 282 14.58 42.13 12.36
C ILE A 282 15.82 42.07 11.46
N THR A 283 15.77 41.24 10.40
CA THR A 283 16.67 41.35 9.24
C THR A 283 15.82 41.39 7.99
N GLU A 284 16.17 42.27 7.04
CA GLU A 284 15.32 42.61 5.90
C GLU A 284 15.37 41.53 4.81
N SER A 285 14.23 41.20 4.20
CA SER A 285 14.19 40.43 2.96
C SER A 285 13.02 40.86 2.05
N ASN A 286 13.38 41.60 0.99
CA ASN A 286 12.63 41.89 -0.25
C ASN A 286 11.11 41.55 -0.28
N GLY A 287 10.28 42.58 -0.15
CA GLY A 287 8.85 42.49 -0.41
C GLY A 287 8.50 42.37 -1.90
N LEU A 288 7.32 41.78 -2.16
CA LEU A 288 6.47 41.86 -3.37
C LEU A 288 5.31 40.83 -3.33
N HIS A 289 5.29 39.94 -2.32
CA HIS A 289 4.24 38.93 -2.13
C HIS A 289 3.41 39.09 -0.84
N ASP A 290 3.86 39.90 0.13
CA ASP A 290 3.20 40.02 1.43
C ASP A 290 2.01 40.97 1.50
N GLU A 291 1.89 41.97 0.61
CA GLU A 291 0.81 42.97 0.69
C GLU A 291 -0.60 42.33 0.61
N VAL A 292 -0.75 41.26 -0.18
CA VAL A 292 -2.02 40.51 -0.31
C VAL A 292 -2.31 39.64 0.93
N LEU A 293 -1.26 39.21 1.66
CA LEU A 293 -1.38 38.42 2.88
C LEU A 293 -1.53 39.27 4.15
N GLN A 294 -1.37 40.59 4.07
CA GLN A 294 -1.63 41.50 5.18
C GLN A 294 -3.12 41.89 5.28
N THR A 295 -3.91 41.77 4.21
CA THR A 295 -5.34 42.12 4.23
C THR A 295 -6.25 40.98 4.73
N LEU A 296 -5.72 39.75 4.80
CA LEU A 296 -6.40 38.57 5.32
C LEU A 296 -5.44 37.90 6.31
N GLY A 297 -5.73 38.01 7.61
CA GLY A 297 -4.88 37.47 8.66
C GLY A 297 -4.57 35.99 8.43
N ARG A 298 -3.28 35.63 8.50
CA ARG A 298 -2.84 34.24 8.29
C ARG A 298 -3.53 33.33 9.31
N PRO A 299 -4.09 32.17 8.91
CA PRO A 299 -4.84 31.32 9.82
C PRO A 299 -3.92 30.73 10.88
N ARG A 300 -4.38 30.71 12.13
CA ARG A 300 -3.68 30.07 13.25
C ARG A 300 -3.52 28.57 13.01
N LEU A 301 -2.49 27.98 13.59
CA LEU A 301 -2.18 26.55 13.48
C LEU A 301 -2.14 25.92 14.88
N TRP A 302 -2.55 24.64 14.98
CA TRP A 302 -2.38 23.83 16.18
C TRP A 302 -0.89 23.62 16.49
N THR A 303 -0.45 24.25 17.57
CA THR A 303 0.96 24.31 18.02
C THR A 303 1.41 23.02 18.71
N GLY A 304 0.48 22.31 19.37
CA GLY A 304 0.76 21.12 20.19
C GLY A 304 1.35 19.93 19.43
N ARG A 305 1.76 18.91 20.20
CA ARG A 305 2.30 17.64 19.67
C ARG A 305 1.19 16.66 19.31
N TYR A 306 1.47 15.81 18.31
CA TYR A 306 0.67 14.64 17.98
C TYR A 306 1.46 13.36 18.34
N ASP A 307 0.78 12.27 18.68
CA ASP A 307 1.41 10.96 18.75
C ASP A 307 1.32 10.30 17.37
N VAL A 308 2.47 10.09 16.73
CA VAL A 308 2.49 9.80 15.28
C VAL A 308 3.19 8.48 14.97
N THR A 309 2.37 7.53 14.53
CA THR A 309 2.78 6.18 14.17
C THR A 309 2.96 6.04 12.65
N ILE A 310 3.97 5.26 12.27
CA ILE A 310 4.18 4.80 10.88
C ILE A 310 4.06 3.27 10.92
N PRO A 311 2.89 2.69 10.59
CA PRO A 311 2.64 1.25 10.66
C PRO A 311 3.35 0.49 9.52
N ARG A 312 3.42 -0.85 9.59
CA ARG A 312 4.16 -1.65 8.59
C ARG A 312 3.68 -3.09 8.47
N SER A 313 3.17 -3.46 7.30
CA SER A 313 3.03 -4.87 6.88
C SER A 313 4.30 -5.34 6.16
N LYS A 314 5.07 -6.25 6.77
CA LYS A 314 6.25 -6.86 6.10
C LYS A 314 5.76 -7.69 4.90
N PRO A 315 6.46 -7.68 3.75
CA PRO A 315 7.82 -7.18 3.54
C PRO A 315 7.96 -5.66 3.34
N LEU A 316 6.86 -4.96 3.03
CA LEU A 316 6.81 -3.53 2.64
C LEU A 316 7.58 -2.60 3.58
N SER A 317 7.90 -1.41 3.12
CA SER A 317 8.58 -0.35 3.89
C SER A 317 7.70 0.17 5.04
N PRO A 318 8.26 0.83 6.07
CA PRO A 318 7.45 1.55 7.05
C PRO A 318 6.58 2.61 6.35
N GLY A 319 5.28 2.63 6.65
CA GLY A 319 4.29 3.55 6.07
C GLY A 319 3.83 3.16 4.67
N GLU A 320 4.47 2.20 4.01
CA GLU A 320 4.08 1.74 2.69
C GLU A 320 2.87 0.80 2.76
N ILE A 321 1.84 1.10 1.96
CA ILE A 321 0.68 0.23 1.73
C ILE A 321 0.55 -0.09 0.24
N LEU A 322 0.10 -1.31 -0.07
CA LEU A 322 -0.25 -1.75 -1.42
C LEU A 322 -1.75 -1.99 -1.50
N GLY A 323 -2.37 -1.80 -2.67
CA GLY A 323 -3.81 -2.04 -2.85
C GLY A 323 -4.29 -3.45 -2.45
N CYS A 324 -3.37 -4.42 -2.33
CA CYS A 324 -3.59 -5.79 -1.87
C CYS A 324 -2.97 -6.13 -0.49
N THR A 325 -2.29 -5.21 0.19
CA THR A 325 -1.64 -5.46 1.49
C THR A 325 -1.50 -4.17 2.31
N ALA A 326 -2.19 -4.14 3.45
CA ALA A 326 -2.21 -3.06 4.42
C ALA A 326 -1.97 -3.58 5.85
N PRO A 327 -1.56 -2.72 6.81
CA PRO A 327 -1.51 -3.06 8.23
C PRO A 327 -2.88 -2.92 8.90
N GLN A 328 -3.09 -3.70 9.96
CA GLN A 328 -4.07 -3.35 10.99
C GLN A 328 -3.49 -2.26 11.90
N LEU A 329 -4.36 -1.39 12.38
CA LEU A 329 -4.07 -0.25 13.26
C LEU A 329 -4.65 -0.53 14.65
N SER A 330 -4.07 0.08 15.68
CA SER A 330 -4.49 -0.10 17.07
C SER A 330 -4.35 1.22 17.83
N ASP A 331 -5.42 1.66 18.46
CA ASP A 331 -5.46 2.85 19.35
C ASP A 331 -4.89 4.12 18.67
N VAL A 332 -5.49 4.48 17.53
CA VAL A 332 -5.27 5.71 16.76
C VAL A 332 -6.61 6.41 16.50
N ASP A 333 -6.61 7.74 16.39
CA ASP A 333 -7.83 8.55 16.21
C ASP A 333 -8.08 8.92 14.75
N ALA A 334 -7.02 9.01 13.94
CA ALA A 334 -7.14 9.20 12.50
C ALA A 334 -6.01 8.53 11.70
N LEU A 335 -6.36 8.20 10.47
CA LEU A 335 -5.48 7.70 9.42
C LEU A 335 -5.25 8.80 8.38
N LEU A 336 -3.99 9.20 8.19
CA LEU A 336 -3.56 10.12 7.16
C LEU A 336 -2.83 9.37 6.03
N TYR A 337 -3.42 9.32 4.85
CA TYR A 337 -2.77 8.84 3.64
C TYR A 337 -2.21 10.01 2.82
N LEU A 338 -0.91 9.98 2.57
CA LEU A 338 -0.23 10.88 1.66
C LEU A 338 -0.20 10.25 0.26
N GLY A 339 -0.81 10.90 -0.73
CA GLY A 339 -0.76 10.47 -2.12
C GLY A 339 -2.04 10.79 -2.89
N ASP A 340 -1.98 10.60 -4.20
CA ASP A 340 -3.13 10.67 -5.09
C ASP A 340 -3.93 9.35 -5.11
N GLY A 341 -5.03 9.37 -5.86
CA GLY A 341 -5.94 8.24 -6.02
C GLY A 341 -6.63 7.79 -4.71
N ARG A 342 -7.37 6.69 -4.81
CA ARG A 342 -8.00 6.02 -3.65
C ARG A 342 -7.61 4.54 -3.51
N PHE A 343 -7.18 3.88 -4.58
CA PHE A 343 -6.90 2.44 -4.60
C PHE A 343 -6.01 1.95 -3.44
N HIS A 344 -4.93 2.67 -3.14
CA HIS A 344 -4.05 2.34 -2.02
C HIS A 344 -4.72 2.58 -0.66
N LEU A 345 -5.28 3.76 -0.44
CA LEU A 345 -6.01 4.13 0.77
C LEU A 345 -7.15 3.15 1.10
N GLU A 346 -7.94 2.74 0.11
CA GLU A 346 -9.07 1.82 0.32
C GLU A 346 -8.62 0.47 0.90
N SER A 347 -7.41 0.00 0.58
CA SER A 347 -6.91 -1.26 1.15
C SER A 347 -6.71 -1.20 2.67
N ILE A 348 -6.28 -0.05 3.21
CA ILE A 348 -6.12 0.13 4.65
C ILE A 348 -7.44 0.53 5.32
N MET A 349 -8.35 1.20 4.62
CA MET A 349 -9.73 1.40 5.11
C MET A 349 -10.46 0.08 5.26
N ILE A 350 -10.41 -0.82 4.27
CA ILE A 350 -11.03 -2.16 4.33
C ILE A 350 -10.50 -2.97 5.54
N ALA A 351 -9.20 -2.84 5.83
CA ALA A 351 -8.56 -3.47 6.98
C ALA A 351 -8.87 -2.82 8.34
N ASN A 352 -9.33 -1.56 8.35
CA ASN A 352 -9.54 -0.74 9.54
C ASN A 352 -10.83 0.10 9.40
N PRO A 353 -12.01 -0.55 9.34
CA PRO A 353 -13.26 0.09 8.95
C PRO A 353 -13.73 1.18 9.92
N ASP A 354 -13.30 1.09 11.19
CA ASP A 354 -13.70 1.99 12.27
C ASP A 354 -12.74 3.19 12.46
N VAL A 355 -11.67 3.29 11.65
CA VAL A 355 -10.66 4.36 11.76
C VAL A 355 -10.99 5.52 10.80
N PRO A 356 -11.17 6.77 11.28
CA PRO A 356 -11.38 7.94 10.44
C PRO A 356 -10.23 8.17 9.46
N ALA A 357 -10.49 7.99 8.17
CA ALA A 357 -9.51 8.12 7.10
C ALA A 357 -9.58 9.49 6.40
N PHE A 358 -8.40 10.03 6.09
CA PHE A 358 -8.20 11.26 5.34
C PHE A 358 -7.07 11.09 4.32
N ARG A 359 -7.14 11.85 3.22
CA ARG A 359 -6.13 11.88 2.16
C ARG A 359 -5.60 13.30 1.95
N TYR A 360 -4.27 13.44 1.94
CA TYR A 360 -3.61 14.60 1.36
C TYR A 360 -3.06 14.25 -0.03
N ASP A 361 -3.62 14.89 -1.04
CA ASP A 361 -3.15 14.83 -2.43
C ASP A 361 -2.05 15.91 -2.63
N PRO A 362 -0.78 15.53 -2.86
CA PRO A 362 0.32 16.49 -2.98
C PRO A 362 0.35 17.26 -4.30
N TYR A 363 -0.42 16.83 -5.32
CA TYR A 363 -0.50 17.51 -6.61
C TYR A 363 -1.58 18.59 -6.61
N SER A 364 -2.78 18.26 -6.12
CA SER A 364 -3.87 19.25 -5.97
C SER A 364 -3.80 20.05 -4.66
N LYS A 365 -2.88 19.67 -3.75
CA LYS A 365 -2.67 20.23 -2.40
C LYS A 365 -3.92 20.18 -1.50
N LYS A 366 -4.81 19.22 -1.73
CA LYS A 366 -6.08 19.07 -1.00
C LYS A 366 -6.00 18.03 0.10
N LEU A 367 -6.51 18.37 1.27
CA LEU A 367 -6.83 17.46 2.36
C LEU A 367 -8.33 17.11 2.30
N THR A 368 -8.68 15.83 2.37
CA THR A 368 -10.07 15.34 2.22
C THR A 368 -10.38 14.22 3.20
N ARG A 369 -11.56 14.25 3.84
CA ARG A 369 -12.12 13.11 4.59
C ARG A 369 -12.62 12.07 3.60
N GLU A 370 -12.10 10.85 3.70
CA GLU A 370 -12.42 9.76 2.75
C GLU A 370 -13.30 8.71 3.43
N ARG A 371 -14.37 8.30 2.74
CA ARG A 371 -15.35 7.31 3.22
C ARG A 371 -15.42 6.11 2.25
N TYR A 372 -15.66 4.92 2.78
CA TYR A 372 -15.76 3.66 2.03
C TYR A 372 -17.00 2.88 2.46
N ASN A 373 -17.71 2.27 1.51
CA ASN A 373 -18.96 1.57 1.81
C ASN A 373 -18.71 0.11 2.24
N HIS A 374 -18.26 -0.06 3.48
CA HIS A 374 -17.98 -1.37 4.06
C HIS A 374 -19.19 -2.32 4.03
N VAL A 375 -20.42 -1.78 4.18
CA VAL A 375 -21.65 -2.59 4.16
C VAL A 375 -21.92 -3.16 2.77
N GLU A 376 -21.80 -2.33 1.73
CA GLU A 376 -21.96 -2.74 0.33
C GLU A 376 -20.89 -3.75 -0.09
N MET A 377 -19.61 -3.46 0.15
CA MET A 377 -18.52 -4.39 -0.18
C MET A 377 -18.70 -5.73 0.54
N ARG A 378 -18.91 -5.73 1.86
CA ARG A 378 -19.14 -6.96 2.64
C ARG A 378 -20.35 -7.76 2.14
N THR A 379 -21.40 -7.08 1.67
CA THR A 379 -22.61 -7.71 1.10
C THR A 379 -22.30 -8.35 -0.27
N VAL A 380 -21.78 -7.59 -1.22
CA VAL A 380 -21.47 -8.06 -2.59
C VAL A 380 -20.46 -9.21 -2.57
N ARG A 381 -19.47 -9.16 -1.67
CA ARG A 381 -18.51 -10.27 -1.50
C ARG A 381 -19.15 -11.50 -0.86
N ASP A 382 -20.11 -11.35 0.04
CA ASP A 382 -20.77 -12.49 0.68
C ASP A 382 -21.72 -13.16 -0.32
N GLU A 383 -22.49 -12.38 -1.08
CA GLU A 383 -23.33 -12.88 -2.18
C GLU A 383 -22.52 -13.71 -3.20
N ALA A 384 -21.29 -13.32 -3.52
CA ALA A 384 -20.38 -14.12 -4.34
C ALA A 384 -20.00 -15.46 -3.67
N VAL A 385 -19.62 -15.44 -2.38
CA VAL A 385 -19.28 -16.64 -1.59
C VAL A 385 -20.49 -17.57 -1.41
N GLN A 386 -21.68 -17.05 -1.09
CA GLN A 386 -22.89 -17.87 -0.97
C GLN A 386 -23.36 -18.41 -2.32
N THR A 387 -23.11 -17.71 -3.43
CA THR A 387 -23.39 -18.21 -4.78
C THR A 387 -22.46 -19.36 -5.15
N ALA A 388 -21.17 -19.23 -4.86
CA ALA A 388 -20.22 -20.34 -5.00
C ALA A 388 -20.60 -21.55 -4.12
N ARG A 389 -20.94 -21.34 -2.84
CA ARG A 389 -21.45 -22.39 -1.93
C ARG A 389 -22.70 -23.08 -2.46
N ARG A 390 -23.68 -22.33 -2.98
CA ARG A 390 -24.91 -22.88 -3.57
C ARG A 390 -24.63 -23.77 -4.78
N SER A 391 -23.56 -23.55 -5.54
CA SER A 391 -23.14 -24.48 -6.60
C SER A 391 -22.71 -25.84 -6.05
N ILE A 392 -21.99 -25.86 -4.92
CA ILE A 392 -21.55 -27.10 -4.25
C ILE A 392 -22.76 -27.83 -3.67
N THR A 393 -23.61 -27.14 -2.90
CA THR A 393 -24.70 -27.79 -2.16
C THR A 393 -25.81 -28.31 -3.08
N SER A 394 -26.09 -27.65 -4.19
CA SER A 394 -27.09 -28.14 -5.17
C SER A 394 -26.71 -29.51 -5.76
N TYR A 395 -25.42 -29.80 -5.94
CA TYR A 395 -24.95 -31.13 -6.35
C TYR A 395 -25.09 -32.17 -5.23
N THR A 396 -24.76 -31.80 -3.97
CA THR A 396 -24.83 -32.75 -2.85
C THR A 396 -26.23 -33.32 -2.61
N SER A 397 -27.29 -32.50 -2.69
CA SER A 397 -28.66 -32.96 -2.46
C SER A 397 -29.13 -33.95 -3.54
N HIS A 398 -28.77 -33.70 -4.80
CA HIS A 398 -29.08 -34.62 -5.91
C HIS A 398 -28.26 -35.92 -5.83
N SER A 399 -27.05 -35.88 -5.27
CA SER A 399 -26.23 -37.08 -5.07
C SER A 399 -26.70 -37.98 -3.91
N SER A 400 -27.48 -37.45 -2.97
CA SER A 400 -27.99 -38.22 -1.82
C SER A 400 -29.34 -38.92 -2.08
N ASP A 401 -30.18 -38.36 -2.95
CA ASP A 401 -31.53 -38.90 -3.18
C ASP A 401 -31.50 -40.01 -4.24
N THR A 402 -31.21 -41.24 -3.80
CA THR A 402 -31.06 -42.41 -4.68
C THR A 402 -32.42 -43.00 -5.12
N SER A 403 -33.50 -42.21 -5.12
CA SER A 403 -34.86 -42.66 -5.43
C SER A 403 -35.35 -42.19 -6.81
N LEU A 404 -35.40 -43.14 -7.77
CA LEU A 404 -36.04 -43.10 -9.09
C LEU A 404 -36.26 -41.70 -9.74
N SER A 405 -35.17 -40.99 -10.04
CA SER A 405 -35.18 -39.88 -11.02
C SER A 405 -34.58 -40.34 -12.34
N THR A 406 -35.29 -40.10 -13.44
CA THR A 406 -34.85 -40.43 -14.82
C THR A 406 -34.11 -39.27 -15.51
N ALA A 407 -33.71 -38.24 -14.75
CA ALA A 407 -32.82 -37.21 -15.22
C ALA A 407 -31.41 -37.76 -15.47
N SER A 408 -30.71 -37.22 -16.47
CA SER A 408 -29.26 -37.43 -16.63
C SER A 408 -28.53 -36.99 -15.36
N PRO A 409 -27.45 -37.69 -14.94
CA PRO A 409 -26.67 -37.26 -13.77
C PRO A 409 -26.19 -35.83 -13.99
N THR A 410 -26.57 -34.93 -13.09
CA THR A 410 -26.12 -33.53 -13.13
C THR A 410 -24.62 -33.49 -12.89
N GLU A 411 -23.86 -32.96 -13.84
CA GLU A 411 -22.41 -32.91 -13.72
C GLU A 411 -21.99 -32.08 -12.49
N PRO A 412 -20.98 -32.51 -11.72
CA PRO A 412 -20.51 -31.76 -10.56
C PRO A 412 -20.04 -30.36 -10.95
N PRO A 413 -20.30 -29.33 -10.12
CA PRO A 413 -20.12 -27.92 -10.44
C PRO A 413 -18.64 -27.61 -10.70
N MET A 414 -18.23 -27.53 -11.96
CA MET A 414 -16.85 -27.26 -12.31
C MET A 414 -16.48 -25.81 -12.01
N TRP A 415 -15.34 -25.60 -11.35
CA TRP A 415 -14.84 -24.26 -11.01
C TRP A 415 -13.60 -23.92 -11.86
N GLY A 416 -13.53 -22.70 -12.39
CA GLY A 416 -12.31 -22.20 -13.03
C GLY A 416 -11.29 -21.79 -11.99
N VAL A 417 -10.04 -22.23 -12.09
CA VAL A 417 -8.96 -21.77 -11.20
C VAL A 417 -7.93 -21.01 -12.02
N VAL A 418 -7.96 -19.69 -11.94
CA VAL A 418 -7.18 -18.76 -12.76
C VAL A 418 -5.81 -18.49 -12.14
N LEU A 419 -4.77 -18.93 -12.84
CA LEU A 419 -3.38 -18.58 -12.58
C LEU A 419 -3.02 -17.30 -13.36
N GLY A 420 -2.73 -16.23 -12.63
CA GLY A 420 -2.27 -14.97 -13.21
C GLY A 420 -0.87 -15.09 -13.81
N THR A 421 -0.72 -14.81 -15.10
CA THR A 421 0.58 -14.86 -15.81
C THR A 421 1.21 -13.48 -16.04
N LEU A 422 0.57 -12.39 -15.61
CA LEU A 422 1.18 -11.06 -15.66
C LEU A 422 2.29 -10.94 -14.61
N GLY A 423 3.54 -10.96 -15.08
CA GLY A 423 4.74 -10.96 -14.24
C GLY A 423 4.75 -12.07 -13.19
N ARG A 424 4.73 -11.69 -11.91
CA ARG A 424 4.76 -12.59 -10.75
C ARG A 424 3.48 -12.51 -9.87
N GLN A 425 2.36 -12.06 -10.44
CA GLN A 425 1.07 -12.03 -9.76
C GLN A 425 0.59 -13.44 -9.34
N GLY A 426 0.68 -14.42 -10.24
CA GLY A 426 0.35 -15.81 -9.96
C GLY A 426 1.40 -16.53 -9.11
N SER A 427 1.03 -17.71 -8.61
CA SER A 427 1.98 -18.65 -7.99
C SER A 427 1.48 -20.08 -8.15
N PHE A 428 2.30 -20.96 -8.75
CA PHE A 428 2.01 -22.39 -8.82
C PHE A 428 1.81 -23.03 -7.44
N LYS A 429 2.43 -22.46 -6.39
CA LYS A 429 2.22 -22.90 -5.00
C LYS A 429 0.83 -22.51 -4.49
N GLN A 430 0.36 -21.30 -4.80
CA GLN A 430 -1.00 -20.87 -4.48
C GLN A 430 -2.06 -21.68 -5.25
N LEU A 431 -1.82 -21.92 -6.55
CA LEU A 431 -2.64 -22.80 -7.37
C LEU A 431 -2.76 -24.19 -6.74
N ARG A 432 -1.63 -24.82 -6.39
CA ARG A 432 -1.62 -26.12 -5.71
C ARG A 432 -2.39 -26.10 -4.39
N ALA A 433 -2.17 -25.09 -3.54
CA ALA A 433 -2.89 -24.95 -2.26
C ALA A 433 -4.41 -24.81 -2.45
N ILE A 434 -4.87 -24.12 -3.49
CA ILE A 434 -6.30 -23.99 -3.84
C ILE A 434 -6.85 -25.31 -4.37
N THR A 435 -6.17 -25.96 -5.33
CA THR A 435 -6.64 -27.24 -5.89
C THR A 435 -6.70 -28.35 -4.83
N GLN A 436 -5.80 -28.33 -3.83
CA GLN A 436 -5.87 -29.20 -2.67
C GLN A 436 -7.03 -28.85 -1.72
N GLN A 437 -7.40 -27.56 -1.60
CA GLN A 437 -8.60 -27.17 -0.85
C GLN A 437 -9.88 -27.65 -1.53
N LEU A 438 -9.99 -27.51 -2.85
CA LEU A 438 -11.13 -27.95 -3.67
C LEU A 438 -11.30 -29.48 -3.68
N ALA A 439 -10.21 -30.22 -3.86
CA ALA A 439 -10.22 -31.69 -3.83
C ALA A 439 -10.46 -32.26 -2.41
N GLY A 440 -9.97 -31.57 -1.39
CA GLY A 440 -10.13 -31.92 0.03
C GLY A 440 -11.26 -31.18 0.73
N ALA A 441 -12.30 -30.74 0.00
CA ALA A 441 -13.55 -30.25 0.58
C ALA A 441 -14.47 -31.43 0.93
N PRO A 442 -15.52 -31.25 1.78
CA PRO A 442 -16.49 -32.31 2.10
C PRO A 442 -17.18 -32.91 0.86
N THR A 443 -17.25 -32.14 -0.22
CA THR A 443 -17.65 -32.56 -1.56
C THR A 443 -16.54 -32.13 -2.51
N PRO A 444 -15.78 -33.06 -3.11
CA PRO A 444 -14.68 -32.70 -4.01
C PRO A 444 -15.17 -31.89 -5.21
N ILE A 445 -14.60 -30.71 -5.40
CA ILE A 445 -14.99 -29.77 -6.47
C ILE A 445 -14.07 -29.99 -7.68
N PRO A 446 -14.59 -30.43 -8.85
CA PRO A 446 -13.80 -30.53 -10.06
C PRO A 446 -13.42 -29.12 -10.55
N TYR A 447 -12.25 -28.99 -11.17
CA TYR A 447 -11.76 -27.68 -11.59
C TYR A 447 -11.05 -27.72 -12.95
N MET A 448 -11.13 -26.60 -13.66
CA MET A 448 -10.33 -26.34 -14.86
C MET A 448 -9.26 -25.30 -14.54
N PRO A 449 -7.95 -25.61 -14.64
CA PRO A 449 -6.90 -24.61 -14.52
C PRO A 449 -6.88 -23.71 -15.76
N ILE A 450 -6.91 -22.39 -15.55
CA ILE A 450 -6.95 -21.37 -16.61
C ILE A 450 -5.75 -20.44 -16.44
N LEU A 451 -5.02 -20.13 -17.50
CA LEU A 451 -3.91 -19.18 -17.49
C LEU A 451 -4.34 -17.88 -18.17
N LEU A 452 -4.21 -16.74 -17.50
CA LEU A 452 -4.52 -15.41 -18.05
C LEU A 452 -3.53 -14.37 -17.53
N SER A 453 -3.04 -13.50 -18.42
CA SER A 453 -2.27 -12.30 -18.04
C SER A 453 -3.21 -11.27 -17.39
N GLU A 454 -4.14 -10.77 -18.20
CA GLU A 454 -5.22 -9.87 -17.80
C GLU A 454 -6.56 -10.61 -17.73
N LEU A 455 -7.21 -10.50 -16.59
CA LEU A 455 -8.49 -11.11 -16.25
C LEU A 455 -9.60 -10.06 -16.45
N SER A 456 -10.51 -10.30 -17.40
CA SER A 456 -11.61 -9.38 -17.72
C SER A 456 -12.97 -10.10 -17.81
N PRO A 457 -14.10 -9.41 -17.56
CA PRO A 457 -15.43 -10.00 -17.64
C PRO A 457 -15.71 -10.70 -18.96
N ALA A 458 -15.39 -10.05 -20.09
CA ALA A 458 -15.62 -10.60 -21.42
C ALA A 458 -14.83 -11.90 -21.69
N LYS A 459 -13.62 -12.06 -21.14
CA LYS A 459 -12.83 -13.29 -21.26
C LYS A 459 -13.44 -14.43 -20.42
N LEU A 460 -13.84 -14.14 -19.17
CA LEU A 460 -14.42 -15.17 -18.30
C LEU A 460 -15.83 -15.58 -18.73
N ALA A 461 -16.61 -14.66 -19.30
CA ALA A 461 -17.97 -14.92 -19.80
C ALA A 461 -18.05 -16.09 -20.80
N LEU A 462 -17.00 -16.29 -21.60
CA LEU A 462 -16.90 -17.39 -22.57
C LEU A 462 -16.92 -18.79 -21.91
N PHE A 463 -16.60 -18.90 -20.63
CA PHE A 463 -16.61 -20.17 -19.89
C PHE A 463 -17.85 -20.34 -19.00
N ASN A 464 -18.72 -19.33 -18.87
CA ASN A 464 -19.93 -19.35 -18.04
C ASN A 464 -20.92 -20.50 -18.33
N PRO A 465 -21.02 -21.06 -19.56
CA PRO A 465 -21.84 -22.25 -19.83
C PRO A 465 -21.32 -23.54 -19.17
N HIS A 466 -20.05 -23.56 -18.74
CA HIS A 466 -19.37 -24.76 -18.25
C HIS A 466 -18.86 -24.62 -16.80
N LEU A 467 -18.67 -23.38 -16.31
CA LEU A 467 -18.08 -23.11 -15.01
C LEU A 467 -19.06 -22.37 -14.09
N ALA A 468 -19.25 -22.90 -12.88
CA ALA A 468 -20.18 -22.37 -11.88
C ALA A 468 -19.60 -21.21 -11.07
N ALA A 469 -18.28 -21.17 -10.90
CA ALA A 469 -17.54 -20.15 -10.17
C ALA A 469 -16.10 -20.05 -10.69
N PHE A 470 -15.41 -18.94 -10.36
CA PHE A 470 -13.99 -18.74 -10.63
C PHE A 470 -13.23 -18.44 -9.34
N VAL A 471 -12.06 -19.04 -9.18
CA VAL A 471 -11.08 -18.68 -8.15
C VAL A 471 -9.87 -18.05 -8.84
N GLN A 472 -9.44 -16.86 -8.42
CA GLN A 472 -8.32 -16.17 -9.04
C GLN A 472 -7.12 -16.04 -8.09
N THR A 473 -5.91 -16.25 -8.63
CA THR A 473 -4.64 -16.17 -7.90
C THR A 473 -3.76 -14.99 -8.34
N SER A 474 -4.37 -14.01 -9.00
CA SER A 474 -3.77 -12.80 -9.54
C SER A 474 -3.83 -11.67 -8.49
N CYS A 475 -4.04 -10.41 -8.89
CA CYS A 475 -4.31 -9.31 -7.97
C CYS A 475 -5.62 -9.53 -7.17
N PRO A 476 -5.60 -9.57 -5.82
CA PRO A 476 -6.80 -9.75 -4.99
C PRO A 476 -7.91 -8.71 -5.22
N ARG A 477 -7.55 -7.50 -5.66
CA ARG A 477 -8.50 -6.41 -5.95
C ARG A 477 -9.39 -6.66 -7.16
N LEU A 478 -9.04 -7.60 -8.05
CA LEU A 478 -9.92 -8.02 -9.16
C LEU A 478 -11.23 -8.64 -8.65
N SER A 479 -11.16 -9.45 -7.58
CA SER A 479 -12.35 -9.99 -6.91
C SER A 479 -13.04 -8.96 -6.01
N ILE A 480 -12.30 -8.06 -5.36
CA ILE A 480 -12.87 -7.10 -4.39
C ILE A 480 -13.58 -5.94 -5.10
N ASP A 481 -12.88 -5.24 -6.00
CA ASP A 481 -13.41 -4.04 -6.67
C ASP A 481 -14.30 -4.40 -7.86
N TRP A 482 -13.85 -5.34 -8.69
CA TRP A 482 -14.47 -5.66 -9.98
C TRP A 482 -15.37 -6.90 -9.93
N GLY A 483 -15.48 -7.56 -8.77
CA GLY A 483 -16.19 -8.83 -8.63
C GLY A 483 -17.67 -8.80 -9.03
N TYR A 484 -18.32 -7.62 -8.97
CA TYR A 484 -19.70 -7.42 -9.42
C TYR A 484 -19.86 -7.42 -10.95
N ALA A 485 -18.77 -7.21 -11.71
CA ALA A 485 -18.79 -7.16 -13.17
C ALA A 485 -18.76 -8.56 -13.81
N PHE A 486 -18.68 -9.63 -13.01
CA PHE A 486 -18.64 -11.02 -13.47
C PHE A 486 -19.97 -11.72 -13.15
N GLU A 487 -20.60 -12.32 -14.16
CA GLU A 487 -21.87 -13.05 -14.04
C GLU A 487 -21.77 -14.29 -13.13
N LYS A 488 -20.59 -14.92 -13.08
CA LYS A 488 -20.26 -16.00 -12.14
C LYS A 488 -19.35 -15.45 -11.02
N PRO A 489 -19.47 -15.93 -9.77
CA PRO A 489 -18.69 -15.41 -8.67
C PRO A 489 -17.19 -15.61 -8.88
N LEU A 490 -16.46 -14.49 -8.94
CA LEU A 490 -15.00 -14.43 -8.96
C LEU A 490 -14.47 -14.29 -7.52
N LEU A 491 -13.83 -15.32 -7.00
CA LEU A 491 -13.36 -15.41 -5.61
C LEU A 491 -11.85 -15.19 -5.47
N SER A 492 -11.44 -14.53 -4.39
CA SER A 492 -10.06 -14.51 -3.90
C SER A 492 -9.68 -15.84 -3.22
N PRO A 493 -8.39 -16.08 -2.92
CA PRO A 493 -7.96 -17.25 -2.16
C PRO A 493 -8.58 -17.37 -0.76
N TYR A 494 -8.88 -16.23 -0.12
CA TYR A 494 -9.58 -16.17 1.17
C TYR A 494 -11.05 -16.57 1.01
N GLU A 495 -11.74 -15.94 0.07
CA GLU A 495 -13.16 -16.21 -0.20
C GLU A 495 -13.39 -17.66 -0.65
N THR A 496 -12.40 -18.26 -1.32
CA THR A 496 -12.39 -19.69 -1.64
C THR A 496 -12.35 -20.55 -0.37
N ALA A 497 -11.45 -20.25 0.58
CA ALA A 497 -11.36 -20.95 1.85
C ALA A 497 -12.66 -20.80 2.67
N VAL A 498 -13.29 -19.61 2.67
CA VAL A 498 -14.60 -19.39 3.28
C VAL A 498 -15.68 -20.21 2.57
N ALA A 499 -15.71 -20.21 1.24
CA ALA A 499 -16.69 -20.95 0.45
C ALA A 499 -16.64 -22.46 0.73
N VAL A 500 -15.46 -23.08 0.78
CA VAL A 500 -15.30 -24.51 1.09
C VAL A 500 -15.30 -24.85 2.60
N GLY A 501 -15.63 -23.90 3.47
CA GLY A 501 -15.76 -24.12 4.92
C GLY A 501 -14.45 -24.28 5.69
N LYS A 502 -13.32 -23.83 5.12
CA LYS A 502 -11.98 -23.87 5.72
C LYS A 502 -11.52 -22.55 6.33
N ALA A 503 -12.32 -21.49 6.22
CA ALA A 503 -12.13 -20.22 6.89
C ALA A 503 -13.45 -19.64 7.39
N VAL A 504 -13.39 -18.85 8.47
CA VAL A 504 -14.51 -18.04 8.95
C VAL A 504 -14.67 -16.81 8.03
N GLY A 505 -15.92 -16.47 7.71
CA GLY A 505 -16.24 -15.27 6.93
C GLY A 505 -16.20 -13.99 7.77
N TRP A 506 -16.40 -12.84 7.12
CA TRP A 506 -16.49 -11.53 7.77
C TRP A 506 -17.91 -11.16 8.22
N MET A 507 -18.95 -11.83 7.71
CA MET A 507 -20.34 -11.55 8.09
C MET A 507 -20.63 -12.04 9.50
N ALA A 508 -21.39 -11.28 10.29
CA ALA A 508 -21.79 -11.71 11.64
C ALA A 508 -22.62 -13.01 11.62
N GLU A 509 -22.44 -13.84 12.64
CA GLU A 509 -23.29 -15.01 12.87
C GLU A 509 -24.62 -14.62 13.54
N GLY A 510 -25.64 -15.47 13.39
CA GLY A 510 -27.00 -15.22 13.92
C GLY A 510 -27.99 -14.66 12.90
N GLU A 511 -29.19 -14.34 13.40
CA GLU A 511 -30.31 -13.82 12.62
C GLU A 511 -30.20 -12.30 12.38
N GLY A 512 -30.86 -11.81 11.33
CA GLY A 512 -30.84 -10.41 10.89
C GLY A 512 -30.67 -10.28 9.37
N ASP A 513 -31.05 -9.14 8.80
CA ASP A 513 -30.84 -8.87 7.37
C ASP A 513 -29.36 -8.85 7.00
N THR A 514 -29.05 -9.16 5.74
CA THR A 514 -27.68 -9.16 5.20
C THR A 514 -26.95 -7.85 5.47
N LYS A 515 -27.63 -6.69 5.39
CA LYS A 515 -27.01 -5.38 5.69
C LYS A 515 -26.71 -5.18 7.17
N GLU A 516 -27.50 -5.76 8.06
CA GLU A 516 -27.25 -5.73 9.51
C GLU A 516 -26.07 -6.65 9.87
N ARG A 517 -26.04 -7.86 9.30
CA ARG A 517 -24.94 -8.82 9.47
C ARG A 517 -23.63 -8.35 8.83
N ALA A 518 -23.71 -7.54 7.77
CA ALA A 518 -22.57 -6.84 7.19
C ALA A 518 -22.07 -5.68 8.08
N ARG A 519 -22.96 -4.92 8.74
CA ARG A 519 -22.58 -3.87 9.71
C ARG A 519 -21.90 -4.46 10.95
N LYS A 520 -22.52 -5.46 11.58
CA LYS A 520 -22.01 -6.16 12.77
C LYS A 520 -20.84 -7.12 12.45
N GLY A 521 -20.47 -7.25 11.18
CA GLY A 521 -19.43 -8.16 10.71
C GLY A 521 -18.00 -7.73 11.07
N GLY A 522 -17.09 -8.70 11.08
CA GLY A 522 -15.66 -8.52 11.28
C GLY A 522 -14.93 -7.91 10.08
N VAL A 523 -13.62 -7.78 10.22
CA VAL A 523 -12.72 -7.18 9.21
C VAL A 523 -12.52 -8.12 8.01
N TYR A 524 -12.58 -7.57 6.80
CA TYR A 524 -12.18 -8.30 5.59
C TYR A 524 -10.64 -8.22 5.46
N PRO A 525 -9.91 -9.34 5.29
CA PRO A 525 -8.46 -9.36 5.31
C PRO A 525 -7.86 -8.69 4.07
N MET A 526 -6.94 -7.75 4.31
CA MET A 526 -6.08 -7.14 3.29
C MET A 526 -4.62 -7.43 3.61
N ASP A 527 -4.30 -8.71 3.83
CA ASP A 527 -3.00 -9.20 4.29
C ASP A 527 -2.36 -10.22 3.32
N PHE A 528 -2.80 -10.21 2.05
CA PHE A 528 -2.47 -11.22 1.04
C PHE A 528 -0.96 -11.45 0.79
N TYR A 529 -0.12 -10.44 1.05
CA TYR A 529 1.35 -10.52 0.99
C TYR A 529 2.03 -10.26 2.34
N THR A 530 1.26 -10.10 3.43
CA THR A 530 1.80 -9.91 4.79
C THR A 530 2.55 -11.17 5.24
N ALA A 531 3.82 -11.01 5.63
CA ALA A 531 4.68 -12.11 6.01
C ALA A 531 4.14 -12.87 7.24
N GLY A 532 3.54 -14.04 7.00
CA GLY A 532 2.92 -14.90 8.02
C GLY A 532 1.42 -15.12 7.83
N SER A 533 0.74 -14.38 6.94
CA SER A 533 -0.67 -14.63 6.62
C SER A 533 -0.87 -16.00 5.95
N PRO A 534 -2.07 -16.63 6.07
CA PRO A 534 -2.34 -17.91 5.41
C PRO A 534 -2.08 -17.87 3.90
N TRP A 535 -2.36 -16.73 3.26
CA TRP A 535 -2.18 -16.51 1.83
C TRP A 535 -0.70 -16.38 1.44
N ALA A 536 0.10 -15.64 2.21
CA ALA A 536 1.55 -15.56 1.99
C ALA A 536 2.25 -16.91 2.29
N VAL A 537 1.74 -17.67 3.26
CA VAL A 537 2.21 -19.04 3.56
C VAL A 537 1.83 -20.00 2.43
N ALA A 538 0.61 -19.94 1.88
CA ALA A 538 0.21 -20.75 0.74
C ALA A 538 1.03 -20.44 -0.52
N ARG A 539 1.31 -19.16 -0.82
CA ARG A 539 2.23 -18.73 -1.90
C ARG A 539 3.66 -19.26 -1.74
N THR A 540 4.09 -19.69 -0.54
CA THR A 540 5.47 -20.14 -0.26
C THR A 540 5.62 -21.64 0.05
N LYS A 541 4.62 -22.28 0.69
CA LYS A 541 4.61 -23.71 1.07
C LYS A 541 3.75 -24.61 0.19
N ALA A 542 2.87 -24.05 -0.64
CA ALA A 542 1.89 -24.79 -1.44
C ALA A 542 0.88 -25.62 -0.62
N MET A 543 0.54 -25.13 0.57
CA MET A 543 -0.44 -25.70 1.50
C MET A 543 -1.27 -24.57 2.11
N TYR A 544 -2.50 -24.89 2.52
CA TYR A 544 -3.36 -24.05 3.35
C TYR A 544 -3.67 -24.84 4.63
#